data_AF-A0A4R6KMD0-F1
#
_entry.id   AF-A0A4R6KMD0-F1
#
_cell.length_a   1.000
_cell.length_b   1.000
_cell.length_c   1.000
_cell.angle_alpha   90.00
_cell.angle_beta   90.00
_cell.angle_gamma   90.00
#
_symmetry.space_group_name_H-M   'P 1'
#
loop_
_entity.id
_entity.type
_entity.pdbx_description
1 polymer ?
#
loop_
_entity_poly.entity_id
_entity_poly.type
_entity_poly.pdbx_seq_one_letter_code
_entity_poly.pdbx_strand_id
1 'polypeptide(L)'
;MRPCRGEAVAERERQPNRLLRAARAGLSQSALAEQINAEIYRSTGRVAAVTSKSVSDWERGWYSWPSADVRSALRRILGAATDAELGFFRQRVRRTESRPRDVISLRDSTAGRESVQVGAIEALQVPAGRSFAGVEVVAHHCTAENAGTEWLVVEPGGDLVESLRRLDRRSIVVAVDRERNYYISDGRRFAGRVDRRTGPQPLPSANLIDDLTVGIIWAVTNTDTALLADDAQLEASQARLAHYEERHTSEATLSEVPNLNTVSGRWLGSRFCARHVTRHLDRLTGTPLFWSREQRGEDAASWLIWTHKFEYLRSTSRWFVGMRRGFCVPESEIAASPRYERVILLLAMALIEAFGIRVEVSAQPDLSDIEGFVLGDDVIVADWLRASGLWYVGVGAPPSRKAMYREIAAHLAAEAVSTQSTPAARLEAIADYLNVPWQWFRRRCEELALAGVDDIAHPRSRLLSTRGLNTAVRYVAYIDSLEGDDLARR
;
A
#
# COMPACT_ATOMS: atom_id res chain seq x y z
N MET A 1 15.29 -37.91 26.94
CA MET A 1 16.13 -36.95 26.21
C MET A 1 16.65 -37.57 24.93
N ARG A 2 16.05 -37.22 23.79
CA ARG A 2 16.61 -37.44 22.45
C ARG A 2 16.69 -36.05 21.80
N PRO A 3 17.83 -35.63 21.22
CA PRO A 3 17.93 -34.31 20.63
C PRO A 3 17.28 -34.29 19.25
N CYS A 4 16.37 -33.34 19.03
CA CYS A 4 15.81 -33.02 17.74
C CYS A 4 16.91 -32.42 16.84
N ARG A 5 17.14 -33.03 15.68
CA ARG A 5 17.91 -32.42 14.60
C ARG A 5 17.14 -31.23 14.06
N GLY A 6 17.64 -30.01 14.30
CA GLY A 6 17.21 -28.82 13.58
C GLY A 6 17.78 -28.88 12.17
N GLU A 7 16.89 -28.95 11.17
CA GLU A 7 17.25 -28.63 9.80
C GLU A 7 17.51 -27.12 9.71
N ALA A 8 18.78 -26.75 9.60
CA ALA A 8 19.20 -25.41 9.25
C ALA A 8 18.68 -25.09 7.84
N VAL A 9 17.81 -24.09 7.71
CA VAL A 9 17.51 -23.46 6.43
C VAL A 9 18.76 -22.69 6.02
N ALA A 10 19.60 -23.33 5.19
CA ALA A 10 20.81 -22.71 4.65
C ALA A 10 20.45 -21.42 3.90
N GLU A 11 21.06 -20.30 4.33
CA GLU A 11 21.16 -19.05 3.57
C GLU A 11 21.59 -19.39 2.14
N ARG A 12 20.72 -19.15 1.15
CA ARG A 12 21.16 -19.20 -0.25
C ARG A 12 21.99 -17.94 -0.51
N GLU A 13 23.30 -18.07 -0.40
CA GLU A 13 24.25 -17.10 -0.93
C GLU A 13 23.85 -16.70 -2.35
N ARG A 14 23.75 -15.39 -2.58
CA ARG A 14 23.39 -14.82 -3.88
C ARG A 14 24.48 -15.17 -4.89
N GLN A 15 24.10 -15.81 -5.98
CA GLN A 15 25.04 -16.19 -7.03
C GLN A 15 25.09 -15.12 -8.13
N PRO A 16 26.27 -14.56 -8.44
CA PRO A 16 26.44 -13.66 -9.58
C PRO A 16 26.01 -14.32 -10.89
N ASN A 17 25.35 -13.58 -11.77
CA ASN A 17 25.00 -14.05 -13.11
C ASN A 17 26.23 -14.06 -14.02
N ARG A 18 27.02 -15.13 -13.89
CA ARG A 18 28.26 -15.34 -14.68
C ARG A 18 27.97 -15.51 -16.17
N LEU A 19 26.78 -15.99 -16.54
CA LEU A 19 26.38 -16.21 -17.93
C LEU A 19 26.17 -14.88 -18.67
N LEU A 20 25.42 -13.95 -18.07
CA LEU A 20 25.27 -12.61 -18.65
C LEU A 20 26.61 -11.88 -18.75
N ARG A 21 27.45 -11.98 -17.72
CA ARG A 21 28.77 -11.35 -17.70
C ARG A 21 29.71 -11.92 -18.77
N ALA A 22 29.63 -13.22 -19.04
CA ALA A 22 30.38 -13.88 -20.10
C ALA A 22 29.85 -13.45 -21.49
N ALA A 23 28.53 -13.44 -21.67
CA ALA A 23 27.88 -13.07 -22.93
C ALA A 23 28.17 -11.63 -23.37
N ARG A 24 28.38 -10.70 -22.42
CA ARG A 24 28.77 -9.32 -22.71
C ARG A 24 30.14 -9.20 -23.40
N ALA A 25 31.01 -10.22 -23.30
CA ALA A 25 32.27 -10.36 -24.06
C ALA A 25 33.15 -9.09 -24.17
N GLY A 26 33.19 -8.25 -23.13
CA GLY A 26 34.02 -7.05 -23.07
C GLY A 26 33.32 -5.71 -23.40
N LEU A 27 32.06 -5.72 -23.89
CA LEU A 27 31.25 -4.51 -24.01
C LEU A 27 31.11 -3.82 -22.66
N SER A 28 31.20 -2.50 -22.54
CA SER A 28 30.96 -1.85 -21.24
C SER A 28 29.48 -1.98 -20.82
N GLN A 29 29.19 -1.87 -19.52
CA GLN A 29 27.80 -1.89 -19.03
C GLN A 29 26.97 -0.73 -19.60
N SER A 30 27.59 0.44 -19.84
CA SER A 30 26.94 1.59 -20.50
C SER A 30 26.64 1.29 -21.97
N ALA A 31 27.62 0.75 -22.70
CA ALA A 31 27.45 0.41 -24.11
C ALA A 31 26.36 -0.65 -24.30
N LEU A 32 26.29 -1.65 -23.42
CA LEU A 32 25.21 -2.64 -23.44
C LEU A 32 23.85 -2.00 -23.11
N ALA A 33 23.78 -1.11 -22.12
CA ALA A 33 22.55 -0.40 -21.78
C ALA A 33 22.02 0.46 -22.94
N GLU A 34 22.90 1.20 -23.62
CA GLU A 34 22.57 1.99 -24.81
C GLU A 34 22.06 1.11 -25.95
N GLN A 35 22.71 -0.02 -26.22
CA GLN A 35 22.25 -0.97 -27.25
C GLN A 35 20.90 -1.59 -26.90
N ILE A 36 20.64 -1.91 -25.64
CA ILE A 36 19.33 -2.43 -25.18
C ILE A 36 18.25 -1.39 -25.42
N ASN A 37 18.47 -0.13 -25.05
CA ASN A 37 17.48 0.92 -25.25
C ASN A 37 17.21 1.16 -26.75
N ALA A 38 18.28 1.18 -27.57
CA ALA A 38 18.14 1.30 -29.02
C ALA A 38 17.39 0.12 -29.64
N GLU A 39 17.62 -1.11 -29.15
CA GLU A 39 16.94 -2.30 -29.66
C GLU A 39 15.46 -2.36 -29.26
N ILE A 40 15.15 -1.98 -28.02
CA ILE A 40 13.75 -1.88 -27.57
C ILE A 40 13.03 -0.82 -28.41
N TYR A 41 13.64 0.34 -28.63
CA TYR A 41 13.07 1.38 -29.48
C TYR A 41 12.84 0.89 -30.92
N ARG A 42 13.85 0.25 -31.54
CA ARG A 42 13.70 -0.29 -32.91
C ARG A 42 12.61 -1.33 -33.03
N SER A 43 12.46 -2.21 -32.03
CA SER A 43 11.55 -3.36 -32.14
C SER A 43 10.13 -3.12 -31.61
N THR A 44 9.94 -2.08 -30.79
CA THR A 44 8.64 -1.81 -30.16
C THR A 44 8.14 -0.38 -30.39
N GLY A 45 8.99 0.53 -30.89
CA GLY A 45 8.71 1.98 -30.96
C GLY A 45 8.76 2.69 -29.60
N ARG A 46 9.07 1.98 -28.50
CA ARG A 46 9.05 2.50 -27.13
C ARG A 46 10.45 2.82 -26.62
N VAL A 47 10.58 3.90 -25.86
CA VAL A 47 11.83 4.25 -25.17
C VAL A 47 11.92 3.43 -23.89
N ALA A 48 13.07 2.78 -23.65
CA ALA A 48 13.37 2.09 -22.41
C ALA A 48 14.45 2.85 -21.60
N ALA A 49 14.42 2.69 -20.28
CA ALA A 49 15.36 3.33 -19.35
C ALA A 49 16.37 2.32 -18.76
N VAL A 50 16.93 1.44 -19.59
CA VAL A 50 18.00 0.55 -19.13
C VAL A 50 19.27 1.37 -18.93
N THR A 51 19.87 1.27 -17.75
CA THR A 51 21.11 1.99 -17.40
C THR A 51 22.28 1.02 -17.21
N SER A 52 23.50 1.55 -17.15
CA SER A 52 24.67 0.76 -16.77
C SER A 52 24.51 0.10 -15.39
N LYS A 53 23.80 0.76 -14.46
CA LYS A 53 23.43 0.19 -13.14
C LYS A 53 22.49 -1.01 -13.29
N SER A 54 21.45 -0.93 -14.13
CA SER A 54 20.55 -2.06 -14.41
C SER A 54 21.30 -3.31 -14.89
N VAL A 55 22.26 -3.13 -15.82
CA VAL A 55 23.12 -4.22 -16.31
C VAL A 55 24.01 -4.76 -15.18
N SER A 56 24.60 -3.88 -14.39
CA SER A 56 25.39 -4.21 -13.20
C SER A 56 24.61 -5.07 -12.20
N ASP A 57 23.34 -4.75 -12.00
CA ASP A 57 22.47 -5.42 -11.04
C ASP A 57 22.10 -6.84 -11.52
N TRP A 58 21.87 -7.01 -12.82
CA TRP A 58 21.67 -8.32 -13.43
C TRP A 58 22.92 -9.20 -13.33
N GLU A 59 24.11 -8.66 -13.64
CA GLU A 59 25.37 -9.41 -13.58
C GLU A 59 25.73 -9.88 -12.17
N ARG A 60 25.39 -9.08 -11.15
CA ARG A 60 25.62 -9.43 -9.74
C ARG A 60 24.52 -10.33 -9.16
N GLY A 61 23.47 -10.62 -9.92
CA GLY A 61 22.36 -11.47 -9.47
C GLY A 61 21.39 -10.77 -8.51
N TRP A 62 21.35 -9.43 -8.50
CA TRP A 62 20.35 -8.65 -7.73
C TRP A 62 18.95 -8.80 -8.30
N TYR A 63 18.84 -8.90 -9.63
CA TYR A 63 17.60 -9.26 -10.31
C TYR A 63 17.86 -10.43 -11.25
N SER A 64 17.17 -11.55 -11.03
CA SER A 64 17.28 -12.75 -11.85
C SER A 64 16.31 -12.76 -13.03
N TRP A 65 15.43 -11.76 -13.15
CA TRP A 65 14.34 -11.77 -14.14
C TRP A 65 13.93 -10.35 -14.61
N PRO A 66 14.62 -9.77 -15.62
CA PRO A 66 14.26 -8.48 -16.24
C PRO A 66 12.91 -8.52 -16.97
N SER A 67 12.40 -7.38 -17.45
CA SER A 67 11.16 -7.30 -18.24
C SER A 67 11.27 -8.07 -19.58
N ALA A 68 10.13 -8.40 -20.18
CA ALA A 68 10.10 -9.23 -21.40
C ALA A 68 10.84 -8.56 -22.58
N ASP A 69 10.65 -7.27 -22.78
CA ASP A 69 11.30 -6.51 -23.86
C ASP A 69 12.81 -6.43 -23.67
N VAL A 70 13.25 -6.22 -22.42
CA VAL A 70 14.68 -6.24 -22.05
C VAL A 70 15.30 -7.61 -22.28
N ARG A 71 14.65 -8.70 -21.88
CA ARG A 71 15.15 -10.06 -22.14
C ARG A 71 15.20 -10.37 -23.65
N SER A 72 14.20 -9.93 -24.40
CA SER A 72 14.15 -10.07 -25.86
C SER A 72 15.28 -9.29 -26.56
N ALA A 73 15.52 -8.05 -26.14
CA ALA A 73 16.62 -7.22 -26.64
C ALA A 73 17.99 -7.81 -26.27
N LEU A 74 18.19 -8.23 -25.02
CA LEU A 74 19.42 -8.89 -24.55
C LEU A 74 19.73 -10.15 -25.36
N ARG A 75 18.74 -10.99 -25.65
CA ARG A 75 18.91 -12.19 -26.50
C ARG A 75 19.37 -11.83 -27.90
N ARG A 76 18.78 -10.81 -28.52
CA ARG A 76 19.17 -10.36 -29.86
C ARG A 76 20.56 -9.73 -29.90
N ILE A 77 20.89 -8.88 -28.94
CA ILE A 77 22.17 -8.17 -28.87
C ILE A 77 23.33 -9.13 -28.58
N LEU A 78 23.11 -10.07 -27.64
CA LEU A 78 24.15 -10.98 -27.17
C LEU A 78 24.13 -12.35 -27.89
N GLY A 79 23.24 -12.53 -28.87
CA GLY A 79 23.16 -13.76 -29.69
C GLY A 79 22.69 -15.00 -28.93
N ALA A 80 21.91 -14.85 -27.86
CA ALA A 80 21.39 -15.97 -27.07
C ALA A 80 20.01 -16.41 -27.57
N ALA A 81 19.79 -17.72 -27.71
CA ALA A 81 18.52 -18.27 -28.15
C ALA A 81 17.46 -18.21 -27.04
N THR A 82 17.87 -18.41 -25.80
CA THR A 82 16.98 -18.53 -24.64
C THR A 82 17.37 -17.60 -23.48
N ASP A 83 16.39 -17.23 -22.65
CA ASP A 83 16.64 -16.39 -21.46
C ASP A 83 17.59 -17.08 -20.47
N ALA A 84 17.56 -18.43 -20.44
CA ALA A 84 18.40 -19.26 -19.57
C ALA A 84 19.88 -19.25 -19.97
N GLU A 85 20.21 -19.12 -21.25
CA GLU A 85 21.59 -18.95 -21.74
C GLU A 85 22.22 -17.65 -21.24
N LEU A 86 21.41 -16.65 -20.91
CA LEU A 86 21.84 -15.40 -20.26
C LEU A 86 21.72 -15.46 -18.73
N GLY A 87 21.42 -16.63 -18.16
CA GLY A 87 21.31 -16.84 -16.72
C GLY A 87 20.06 -16.23 -16.07
N PHE A 88 19.03 -15.90 -16.84
CA PHE A 88 17.76 -15.46 -16.29
C PHE A 88 16.85 -16.66 -15.99
N PHE A 89 16.25 -16.68 -14.79
CA PHE A 89 15.27 -17.68 -14.38
C PHE A 89 14.18 -17.06 -13.49
N ARG A 90 12.93 -17.49 -13.70
CA ARG A 90 11.82 -17.16 -12.78
C ARG A 90 12.00 -17.95 -11.49
N GLN A 91 12.29 -17.28 -10.38
CA GLN A 91 12.17 -17.91 -9.07
C GLN A 91 10.69 -18.18 -8.79
N ARG A 92 10.29 -19.46 -8.81
CA ARG A 92 9.02 -19.87 -8.21
C ARG A 92 9.15 -19.66 -6.70
N VAL A 93 8.38 -18.73 -6.15
CA VAL A 93 8.15 -18.66 -4.71
C VAL A 93 7.47 -19.96 -4.33
N ARG A 94 8.21 -20.81 -3.61
CA ARG A 94 7.69 -22.08 -3.10
C ARG A 94 6.78 -21.73 -1.93
N ARG A 95 5.47 -21.71 -2.18
CA ARG A 95 4.43 -21.62 -1.16
C ARG A 95 4.62 -22.83 -0.24
N THR A 96 5.08 -22.62 0.97
CA THR A 96 5.14 -23.67 1.99
C THR A 96 3.70 -23.97 2.39
N GLU A 97 3.15 -25.05 1.86
CA GLU A 97 1.85 -25.56 2.26
C GLU A 97 1.95 -26.10 3.69
N SER A 98 1.57 -25.28 4.67
CA SER A 98 1.14 -25.76 5.98
C SER A 98 -0.26 -26.36 5.83
N ARG A 99 -0.42 -27.62 6.27
CA ARG A 99 -1.70 -28.36 6.33
C ARG A 99 -2.87 -27.49 6.79
N PRO A 100 -4.05 -27.57 6.16
CA PRO A 100 -5.20 -26.75 6.53
C PRO A 100 -5.79 -27.25 7.86
N ARG A 101 -5.85 -26.36 8.85
CA ARG A 101 -7.02 -26.29 9.73
C ARG A 101 -8.17 -25.73 8.89
N ASP A 102 -9.42 -26.00 9.26
CA ASP A 102 -10.57 -25.38 8.59
C ASP A 102 -10.48 -23.87 8.75
N VAL A 103 -10.05 -23.20 7.70
CA VAL A 103 -9.60 -21.82 7.70
C VAL A 103 -10.47 -21.07 6.70
N ILE A 104 -11.22 -20.09 7.19
CA ILE A 104 -12.26 -19.39 6.43
C ILE A 104 -11.76 -18.00 6.08
N SER A 105 -11.91 -17.59 4.82
CA SER A 105 -11.59 -16.22 4.40
C SER A 105 -12.64 -15.24 4.93
N LEU A 106 -12.23 -14.03 5.35
CA LEU A 106 -13.15 -12.94 5.72
C LEU A 106 -14.24 -12.71 4.66
N ARG A 107 -13.92 -13.00 3.38
CA ARG A 107 -14.83 -12.90 2.26
C ARG A 107 -15.80 -14.09 2.17
N ASP A 108 -15.34 -15.29 2.44
CA ASP A 108 -16.15 -16.52 2.34
C ASP A 108 -17.18 -16.61 3.47
N SER A 109 -16.93 -15.93 4.60
CA SER A 109 -17.95 -15.75 5.66
C SER A 109 -19.23 -15.05 5.17
N THR A 110 -19.18 -14.32 4.05
CA THR A 110 -20.34 -13.63 3.46
C THR A 110 -21.01 -14.40 2.31
N ALA A 111 -20.34 -15.39 1.73
CA ALA A 111 -20.82 -16.12 0.54
C ALA A 111 -21.26 -17.54 0.90
N GLY A 112 -22.56 -17.73 1.14
CA GLY A 112 -23.19 -19.06 1.00
C GLY A 112 -23.04 -20.04 2.16
N ARG A 113 -22.73 -19.61 3.39
CA ARG A 113 -22.83 -20.50 4.55
C ARG A 113 -24.28 -20.69 5.01
N GLU A 114 -24.75 -21.92 4.87
CA GLU A 114 -25.85 -22.45 5.67
C GLU A 114 -25.33 -22.69 7.10
N SER A 115 -25.70 -21.80 8.02
CA SER A 115 -25.43 -21.86 9.48
C SER A 115 -23.98 -21.64 9.94
N VAL A 116 -23.65 -20.38 10.27
CA VAL A 116 -22.61 -20.10 11.27
C VAL A 116 -23.23 -20.32 12.65
N GLN A 117 -22.63 -21.17 13.48
CA GLN A 117 -23.13 -21.43 14.84
C GLN A 117 -22.85 -20.20 15.72
N VAL A 118 -23.91 -19.62 16.28
CA VAL A 118 -23.83 -18.53 17.27
C VAL A 118 -23.05 -19.03 18.49
N GLY A 119 -22.10 -18.24 18.98
CA GLY A 119 -21.19 -18.62 20.07
C GLY A 119 -19.94 -19.37 19.59
N ALA A 120 -19.80 -19.67 18.29
CA ALA A 120 -18.59 -20.27 17.75
C ALA A 120 -17.41 -19.28 17.77
N ILE A 121 -16.23 -19.83 18.06
CA ILE A 121 -14.95 -19.16 17.91
C ILE A 121 -14.25 -19.80 16.71
N GLU A 122 -13.94 -19.01 15.68
CA GLU A 122 -13.25 -19.50 14.49
C GLU A 122 -12.00 -18.69 14.18
N ALA A 123 -11.05 -19.33 13.50
CA ALA A 123 -9.88 -18.67 12.95
C ALA A 123 -10.21 -18.19 11.54
N LEU A 124 -10.16 -16.87 11.36
CA LEU A 124 -10.51 -16.21 10.12
C LEU A 124 -9.25 -15.63 9.47
N GLN A 125 -9.08 -15.85 8.17
CA GLN A 125 -7.94 -15.31 7.43
C GLN A 125 -8.28 -13.98 6.81
N VAL A 126 -7.49 -12.99 7.19
CA VAL A 126 -7.31 -11.77 6.42
C VAL A 126 -6.34 -12.07 5.28
N PRO A 127 -6.75 -11.89 4.02
CA PRO A 127 -5.95 -12.33 2.88
C PRO A 127 -4.59 -11.63 2.79
N ALA A 128 -3.62 -12.38 2.28
CA ALA A 128 -2.32 -11.86 1.87
C ALA A 128 -2.44 -10.93 0.65
N GLY A 129 -1.36 -10.21 0.36
CA GLY A 129 -1.20 -9.38 -0.83
C GLY A 129 0.16 -9.61 -1.48
N ARG A 130 0.69 -8.60 -2.18
CA ARG A 130 2.04 -8.66 -2.75
C ARG A 130 3.13 -8.57 -1.68
N SER A 131 2.90 -7.76 -0.66
CA SER A 131 3.83 -7.53 0.46
C SER A 131 3.23 -7.92 1.79
N PHE A 132 1.90 -7.95 1.87
CA PHE A 132 1.18 -8.45 3.04
C PHE A 132 1.25 -9.97 3.10
N ALA A 133 1.65 -10.51 4.25
CA ALA A 133 1.76 -11.95 4.46
C ALA A 133 0.39 -12.65 4.68
N GLY A 134 -0.66 -11.88 4.94
CA GLY A 134 -1.92 -12.38 5.47
C GLY A 134 -1.85 -12.53 6.99
N VAL A 135 -3.00 -12.48 7.65
CA VAL A 135 -3.08 -12.57 9.11
C VAL A 135 -4.29 -13.40 9.52
N GLU A 136 -4.07 -14.29 10.48
CA GLU A 136 -5.16 -14.97 11.18
C GLU A 136 -5.71 -14.09 12.31
N VAL A 137 -7.02 -13.90 12.32
CA VAL A 137 -7.75 -13.22 13.41
C VAL A 137 -8.75 -14.18 14.03
N VAL A 138 -8.97 -14.06 15.33
CA VAL A 138 -9.98 -14.85 16.03
C VAL A 138 -11.34 -14.17 15.87
N ALA A 139 -12.30 -14.84 15.26
CA ALA A 139 -13.66 -14.33 15.09
C ALA A 139 -14.61 -14.98 16.09
N HIS A 140 -15.39 -14.13 16.77
CA HIS A 140 -16.43 -14.53 17.70
C HIS A 140 -17.80 -14.23 17.12
N HIS A 141 -18.60 -15.27 16.87
CA HIS A 141 -19.91 -15.11 16.25
C HIS A 141 -21.01 -14.91 17.28
N CYS A 142 -21.83 -13.88 17.06
CA CYS A 142 -22.94 -13.52 17.94
C CYS A 142 -24.18 -13.13 17.13
N THR A 143 -25.34 -13.21 17.76
CA THR A 143 -26.58 -12.67 17.20
C THR A 143 -26.66 -11.18 17.49
N ALA A 144 -27.10 -10.44 16.50
CA ALA A 144 -27.49 -9.05 16.63
C ALA A 144 -29.01 -8.91 16.51
N GLU A 145 -29.60 -8.14 17.41
CA GLU A 145 -30.99 -7.70 17.30
C GLU A 145 -31.04 -6.27 16.77
N ASN A 146 -31.94 -6.01 15.82
CA ASN A 146 -32.13 -4.67 15.30
C ASN A 146 -32.78 -3.80 16.39
N ALA A 147 -32.09 -2.73 16.79
CA ALA A 147 -32.58 -1.76 17.75
C ALA A 147 -32.95 -0.41 17.10
N GLY A 148 -32.98 -0.36 15.78
CA GLY A 148 -33.28 0.82 14.96
C GLY A 148 -32.66 0.70 13.57
N THR A 149 -32.65 1.80 12.82
CA THR A 149 -32.03 1.88 11.48
C THR A 149 -30.51 2.02 11.52
N GLU A 150 -29.97 2.60 12.60
CA GLU A 150 -28.54 2.92 12.72
C GLU A 150 -27.75 1.98 13.62
N TRP A 151 -28.44 1.18 14.44
CA TRP A 151 -27.81 0.41 15.51
C TRP A 151 -28.41 -0.99 15.62
N LEU A 152 -27.51 -1.94 15.78
CA LEU A 152 -27.80 -3.28 16.25
C LEU A 152 -27.39 -3.41 17.72
N VAL A 153 -27.98 -4.38 18.38
CA VAL A 153 -27.69 -4.71 19.77
C VAL A 153 -27.15 -6.13 19.83
N VAL A 154 -25.99 -6.28 20.47
CA VAL A 154 -25.35 -7.58 20.71
C VAL A 154 -25.34 -7.82 22.22
N GLU A 155 -25.92 -8.94 22.64
CA GLU A 155 -25.84 -9.39 24.03
C GLU A 155 -24.51 -10.13 24.26
N PRO A 156 -23.59 -9.59 25.09
CA PRO A 156 -22.30 -10.23 25.31
C PRO A 156 -22.44 -11.43 26.26
N GLY A 157 -22.10 -12.63 25.78
CA GLY A 157 -21.94 -13.79 26.66
C GLY A 157 -20.73 -13.63 27.61
N GLY A 158 -20.79 -14.19 28.83
CA GLY A 158 -19.68 -14.09 29.80
C GLY A 158 -18.34 -14.61 29.26
N ASP A 159 -18.36 -15.77 28.58
CA ASP A 159 -17.16 -16.39 27.98
C ASP A 159 -16.60 -15.58 26.80
N LEU A 160 -17.46 -14.87 26.08
CA LEU A 160 -17.06 -14.00 24.97
C LEU A 160 -16.17 -12.88 25.50
N VAL A 161 -16.62 -12.15 26.52
CA VAL A 161 -15.90 -10.98 27.04
C VAL A 161 -14.51 -11.38 27.55
N GLU A 162 -14.42 -12.50 28.26
CA GLU A 162 -13.14 -12.99 28.78
C GLU A 162 -12.17 -13.38 27.65
N SER A 163 -12.68 -13.98 26.58
CA SER A 163 -11.87 -14.31 25.40
C SER A 163 -11.41 -13.07 24.62
N LEU A 164 -12.23 -12.02 24.52
CA LEU A 164 -11.90 -10.77 23.83
C LEU A 164 -10.82 -9.95 24.57
N ARG A 165 -10.70 -10.13 25.89
CA ARG A 165 -9.67 -9.49 26.73
C ARG A 165 -8.26 -10.04 26.49
N ARG A 166 -8.12 -11.18 25.80
CA ARG A 166 -6.81 -11.80 25.54
C ARG A 166 -5.98 -10.94 24.59
N LEU A 167 -4.90 -10.36 25.12
CA LEU A 167 -4.07 -9.39 24.41
C LEU A 167 -3.10 -10.01 23.40
N ASP A 168 -2.85 -11.32 23.48
CA ASP A 168 -1.88 -12.04 22.65
C ASP A 168 -2.34 -12.23 21.20
N ARG A 169 -3.63 -12.03 20.92
CA ARG A 169 -4.23 -12.26 19.60
C ARG A 169 -5.08 -11.08 19.17
N ARG A 170 -5.25 -10.93 17.85
CA ARG A 170 -6.28 -10.04 17.33
C ARG A 170 -7.59 -10.80 17.29
N SER A 171 -8.61 -10.24 17.92
CA SER A 171 -9.97 -10.76 17.90
C SER A 171 -10.94 -9.77 17.26
N ILE A 172 -11.99 -10.29 16.66
CA ILE A 172 -13.11 -9.54 16.10
C ILE A 172 -14.41 -10.18 16.57
N VAL A 173 -15.43 -9.36 16.78
CA VAL A 173 -16.81 -9.79 16.96
C VAL A 173 -17.48 -9.73 15.60
N VAL A 174 -18.09 -10.84 15.18
CA VAL A 174 -18.91 -10.92 13.99
C VAL A 174 -20.35 -11.10 14.44
N ALA A 175 -21.17 -10.09 14.20
CA ALA A 175 -22.58 -10.11 14.55
C ALA A 175 -23.43 -10.40 13.32
N VAL A 176 -24.45 -11.25 13.48
CA VAL A 176 -25.37 -11.63 12.40
C VAL A 176 -26.78 -11.22 12.77
N ASP A 177 -27.44 -10.47 11.88
CA ASP A 177 -28.85 -10.10 12.05
C ASP A 177 -29.82 -11.17 11.53
N ARG A 178 -31.12 -10.90 11.65
CA ARG A 178 -32.18 -11.83 11.20
C ARG A 178 -32.21 -12.01 9.67
N GLU A 179 -31.71 -11.04 8.92
CA GLU A 179 -31.63 -11.05 7.46
C GLU A 179 -30.34 -11.71 6.96
N ARG A 180 -29.49 -12.20 7.87
CA ARG A 180 -28.17 -12.79 7.62
C ARG A 180 -27.17 -11.79 7.04
N ASN A 181 -27.32 -10.50 7.35
CA ASN A 181 -26.24 -9.55 7.16
C ASN A 181 -25.22 -9.70 8.29
N TYR A 182 -23.95 -9.50 7.95
CA TYR A 182 -22.83 -9.64 8.88
C TYR A 182 -22.25 -8.27 9.19
N TYR A 183 -21.97 -8.02 10.46
CA TYR A 183 -21.39 -6.78 10.97
C TYR A 183 -20.18 -7.11 11.81
N ILE A 184 -19.23 -6.17 11.91
CA ILE A 184 -17.95 -6.43 12.57
C ILE A 184 -17.63 -5.40 13.65
N SER A 185 -16.94 -5.84 14.70
CA SER A 185 -16.32 -4.94 15.67
C SER A 185 -14.96 -5.47 16.10
N ASP A 186 -14.00 -4.58 16.28
CA ASP A 186 -12.69 -4.88 16.86
C ASP A 186 -12.89 -5.38 18.30
N GLY A 187 -12.37 -6.57 18.60
CA GLY A 187 -12.65 -7.27 19.86
C GLY A 187 -12.24 -6.49 21.10
N ARG A 188 -11.13 -5.74 21.05
CA ARG A 188 -10.69 -4.90 22.17
C ARG A 188 -11.60 -3.69 22.37
N ARG A 189 -12.07 -3.09 21.27
CA ARG A 189 -13.02 -1.98 21.33
C ARG A 189 -14.37 -2.44 21.85
N PHE A 190 -14.83 -3.61 21.44
CA PHE A 190 -16.06 -4.23 21.93
C PHE A 190 -15.96 -4.53 23.43
N ALA A 191 -14.92 -5.25 23.87
CA ALA A 191 -14.70 -5.56 25.29
C ALA A 191 -14.60 -4.29 26.15
N GLY A 192 -13.88 -3.27 25.68
CA GLY A 192 -13.79 -1.98 26.37
C GLY A 192 -15.11 -1.22 26.50
N ARG A 193 -16.10 -1.47 25.64
CA ARG A 193 -17.47 -0.95 25.81
C ARG A 193 -18.25 -1.72 26.87
N VAL A 194 -18.14 -3.05 26.87
CA VAL A 194 -18.75 -3.92 27.89
C VAL A 194 -18.27 -3.51 29.30
N ASP A 195 -16.99 -3.23 29.47
CA ASP A 195 -16.44 -2.81 30.77
C ASP A 195 -17.01 -1.47 31.27
N ARG A 196 -17.52 -0.62 30.36
CA ARG A 196 -18.06 0.71 30.68
C ARG A 196 -19.59 0.75 30.79
N ARG A 197 -20.28 -0.24 30.23
CA ARG A 197 -21.75 -0.28 30.15
C ARG A 197 -22.27 -1.68 30.45
N THR A 198 -23.17 -1.78 31.41
CA THR A 198 -23.90 -3.02 31.69
C THR A 198 -25.00 -3.27 30.68
N GLY A 199 -25.16 -4.51 30.23
CA GLY A 199 -26.24 -4.95 29.36
C GLY A 199 -25.87 -4.98 27.86
N PRO A 200 -26.87 -5.02 26.98
CA PRO A 200 -26.68 -5.11 25.54
C PRO A 200 -25.75 -4.03 24.96
N GLN A 201 -24.85 -4.43 24.07
CA GLN A 201 -23.85 -3.54 23.47
C GLN A 201 -24.29 -3.05 22.10
N PRO A 202 -24.24 -1.73 21.83
CA PRO A 202 -24.55 -1.20 20.52
C PRO A 202 -23.44 -1.52 19.51
N LEU A 203 -23.85 -1.87 18.30
CA LEU A 203 -23.01 -2.04 17.13
C LEU A 203 -23.59 -1.19 15.98
N PRO A 204 -22.82 -0.27 15.37
CA PRO A 204 -23.32 0.52 14.26
C PRO A 204 -23.70 -0.36 13.07
N SER A 205 -24.84 -0.09 12.43
CA SER A 205 -25.20 -0.75 11.16
C SER A 205 -24.21 -0.42 10.04
N ALA A 206 -23.52 0.72 10.16
CA ALA A 206 -22.41 1.10 9.29
C ALA A 206 -21.25 0.09 9.29
N ASN A 207 -21.10 -0.75 10.32
CA ASN A 207 -20.06 -1.78 10.40
C ASN A 207 -20.39 -3.04 9.56
N LEU A 208 -21.38 -2.97 8.67
CA LEU A 208 -21.70 -4.00 7.68
C LEU A 208 -20.42 -4.47 6.95
N ILE A 209 -20.27 -5.79 6.82
CA ILE A 209 -19.15 -6.40 6.10
C ILE A 209 -19.42 -6.29 4.59
N ASP A 210 -18.67 -5.42 3.95
CA ASP A 210 -18.60 -5.24 2.50
C ASP A 210 -17.14 -4.96 2.05
N ASP A 211 -16.92 -4.66 0.76
CA ASP A 211 -15.56 -4.39 0.26
C ASP A 211 -14.87 -3.19 0.94
N LEU A 212 -15.61 -2.20 1.46
CA LEU A 212 -15.03 -1.06 2.16
C LEU A 212 -14.56 -1.48 3.56
N THR A 213 -15.42 -2.13 4.33
CA THR A 213 -15.09 -2.65 5.67
C THR A 213 -13.98 -3.71 5.60
N VAL A 214 -14.05 -4.62 4.62
CA VAL A 214 -13.00 -5.62 4.36
C VAL A 214 -11.68 -4.94 4.01
N GLY A 215 -11.69 -3.90 3.18
CA GLY A 215 -10.49 -3.14 2.83
C GLY A 215 -9.83 -2.51 4.06
N ILE A 216 -10.63 -1.92 4.96
CA ILE A 216 -10.14 -1.33 6.22
C ILE A 216 -9.49 -2.40 7.11
N ILE A 217 -10.18 -3.52 7.36
CA ILE A 217 -9.64 -4.63 8.17
C ILE A 217 -8.36 -5.18 7.53
N TRP A 218 -8.38 -5.39 6.22
CA TRP A 218 -7.26 -5.94 5.47
C TRP A 218 -6.01 -5.06 5.59
N ALA A 219 -6.15 -3.76 5.33
CA ALA A 219 -5.05 -2.80 5.40
C ALA A 219 -4.51 -2.66 6.83
N VAL A 220 -5.39 -2.47 7.82
CA VAL A 220 -5.00 -2.28 9.22
C VAL A 220 -4.36 -3.55 9.78
N THR A 221 -4.99 -4.72 9.64
CA THR A 221 -4.51 -5.95 10.28
C THR A 221 -3.15 -6.39 9.78
N ASN A 222 -2.95 -6.40 8.46
CA ASN A 222 -1.69 -6.82 7.87
C ASN A 222 -0.55 -5.88 8.27
N THR A 223 -0.78 -4.57 8.19
CA THR A 223 0.23 -3.57 8.53
C THR A 223 0.55 -3.58 10.02
N ASP A 224 -0.48 -3.63 10.87
CA ASP A 224 -0.35 -3.65 12.32
C ASP A 224 0.47 -4.85 12.80
N THR A 225 0.13 -6.04 12.31
CA THR A 225 0.83 -7.27 12.67
C THR A 225 2.28 -7.26 12.21
N ALA A 226 2.55 -6.78 11.00
CA ALA A 226 3.90 -6.70 10.47
C ALA A 226 4.76 -5.68 11.24
N LEU A 227 4.23 -4.51 11.58
CA LEU A 227 4.98 -3.51 12.34
C LEU A 227 5.20 -3.92 13.81
N LEU A 228 4.23 -4.60 14.44
CA LEU A 228 4.40 -5.13 15.79
C LEU A 228 5.46 -6.23 15.86
N ALA A 229 5.56 -7.07 14.83
CA ALA A 229 6.56 -8.14 14.78
C ALA A 229 8.00 -7.60 14.81
N ASP A 230 8.22 -6.40 14.28
CA ASP A 230 9.55 -5.78 14.15
C ASP A 230 9.76 -4.55 15.04
N ASP A 231 8.84 -4.18 15.95
CA ASP A 231 8.83 -2.85 16.60
C ASP A 231 10.19 -2.45 17.20
N ALA A 232 10.81 -3.35 17.99
CA ALA A 232 12.12 -3.12 18.58
C ALA A 232 13.24 -3.03 17.52
N GLN A 233 13.19 -3.85 16.48
CA GLN A 233 14.18 -3.83 15.41
C GLN A 233 14.03 -2.57 14.54
N LEU A 234 12.81 -2.10 14.33
CA LEU A 234 12.50 -0.90 13.58
C LEU A 234 13.02 0.34 14.29
N GLU A 235 12.92 0.39 15.63
CA GLU A 235 13.54 1.43 16.45
C GLU A 235 15.07 1.42 16.34
N ALA A 236 15.71 0.25 16.50
CA ALA A 236 17.15 0.12 16.33
C ALA A 236 17.64 0.49 14.92
N SER A 237 16.86 0.13 13.89
CA SER A 237 17.17 0.44 12.48
C SER A 237 17.06 1.94 12.20
N GLN A 238 16.07 2.62 12.78
CA GLN A 238 15.96 4.08 12.69
C GLN A 238 17.18 4.78 13.28
N ALA A 239 17.63 4.37 14.47
CA ALA A 239 18.81 4.94 15.11
C ALA A 239 20.09 4.72 14.27
N ARG A 240 20.26 3.49 13.76
CA ARG A 240 21.42 3.14 12.91
C ARG A 240 21.51 3.97 11.63
N LEU A 241 20.37 4.20 10.99
CA LEU A 241 20.30 4.89 9.70
C LEU A 241 20.15 6.41 9.82
N ALA A 242 20.11 6.97 11.03
CA ALA A 242 19.96 8.41 11.26
C ALA A 242 21.06 9.25 10.56
N HIS A 243 22.27 8.70 10.43
CA HIS A 243 23.40 9.35 9.75
C HIS A 243 23.15 9.66 8.25
N TYR A 244 22.16 9.02 7.61
CA TYR A 244 21.76 9.36 6.25
C TYR A 244 20.95 10.66 6.17
N GLU A 245 20.33 11.11 7.27
CA GLU A 245 19.41 12.24 7.25
C GLU A 245 20.09 13.56 6.88
N GLU A 246 21.37 13.73 7.20
CA GLU A 246 22.14 14.96 6.93
C GLU A 246 22.54 15.10 5.46
N ARG A 247 22.35 14.05 4.63
CA ARG A 247 22.82 14.04 3.24
C ARG A 247 21.77 14.60 2.28
N HIS A 248 22.22 15.42 1.34
CA HIS A 248 21.43 15.89 0.20
C HIS A 248 21.04 14.77 -0.77
N THR A 249 21.86 13.72 -0.87
CA THR A 249 21.57 12.50 -1.63
C THR A 249 21.93 11.30 -0.78
N SER A 250 21.04 10.31 -0.68
CA SER A 250 21.32 9.06 0.01
C SER A 250 20.58 7.87 -0.60
N GLU A 251 21.21 6.71 -0.52
CA GLU A 251 20.65 5.42 -0.90
C GLU A 251 20.93 4.46 0.25
N ALA A 252 19.90 3.79 0.76
CA ALA A 252 20.02 2.73 1.75
C ALA A 252 19.57 1.42 1.13
N THR A 253 20.29 0.33 1.41
CA THR A 253 19.99 -0.99 0.84
C THR A 253 19.31 -1.88 1.86
N LEU A 254 18.60 -2.91 1.39
CA LEU A 254 17.95 -3.88 2.28
C LEU A 254 18.95 -4.65 3.16
N SER A 255 20.22 -4.74 2.77
CA SER A 255 21.26 -5.39 3.58
C SER A 255 21.61 -4.61 4.85
N GLU A 256 21.24 -3.34 4.96
CA GLU A 256 21.42 -2.57 6.19
C GLU A 256 20.40 -2.94 7.28
N VAL A 257 19.30 -3.57 6.87
CA VAL A 257 18.18 -3.99 7.73
C VAL A 257 17.69 -5.42 7.39
N PRO A 258 18.59 -6.43 7.39
CA PRO A 258 18.33 -7.73 6.77
C PRO A 258 17.20 -8.52 7.42
N ASN A 259 16.88 -8.25 8.69
CA ASN A 259 15.86 -9.01 9.42
C ASN A 259 14.50 -8.29 9.48
N LEU A 260 14.35 -7.11 8.86
CA LEU A 260 13.05 -6.45 8.80
C LEU A 260 12.17 -7.15 7.76
N ASN A 261 10.90 -7.33 8.09
CA ASN A 261 9.91 -7.75 7.11
C ASN A 261 9.63 -6.63 6.09
N THR A 262 9.03 -7.00 4.96
CA THR A 262 8.79 -6.10 3.83
C THR A 262 8.00 -4.85 4.21
N VAL A 263 6.98 -4.97 5.06
CA VAL A 263 6.13 -3.83 5.46
C VAL A 263 6.90 -2.88 6.37
N SER A 264 7.66 -3.41 7.33
CA SER A 264 8.54 -2.62 8.22
C SER A 264 9.62 -1.88 7.44
N GLY A 265 10.25 -2.53 6.45
CA GLY A 265 11.20 -1.88 5.55
C GLY A 265 10.55 -0.75 4.75
N ARG A 266 9.37 -0.99 4.17
CA ARG A 266 8.60 0.04 3.45
C ARG A 266 8.21 1.21 4.35
N TRP A 267 7.80 0.96 5.59
CA TRP A 267 7.48 2.02 6.56
C TRP A 267 8.71 2.88 6.84
N LEU A 268 9.86 2.24 7.06
CA LEU A 268 11.13 2.91 7.34
C LEU A 268 11.57 3.80 6.17
N GLY A 269 11.55 3.27 4.94
CA GLY A 269 11.87 4.04 3.73
C GLY A 269 10.90 5.18 3.47
N SER A 270 9.61 4.94 3.63
CA SER A 270 8.58 5.98 3.48
C SER A 270 8.75 7.12 4.48
N ARG A 271 9.03 6.80 5.75
CA ARG A 271 9.28 7.80 6.79
C ARG A 271 10.53 8.63 6.48
N PHE A 272 11.59 7.99 6.02
CA PHE A 272 12.82 8.67 5.63
C PHE A 272 12.57 9.61 4.44
N CYS A 273 11.93 9.12 3.37
CA CYS A 273 11.55 9.91 2.20
C CYS A 273 10.64 11.10 2.55
N ALA A 274 9.63 10.89 3.41
CA ALA A 274 8.75 11.98 3.86
C ALA A 274 9.54 13.08 4.60
N ARG A 275 10.42 12.70 5.53
CA ARG A 275 11.31 13.66 6.23
C ARG A 275 12.24 14.37 5.28
N HIS A 276 12.82 13.65 4.30
CA HIS A 276 13.72 14.23 3.31
C HIS A 276 13.01 15.28 2.45
N VAL A 277 11.81 14.97 1.96
CA VAL A 277 11.01 15.94 1.20
C VAL A 277 10.67 17.16 2.05
N THR A 278 10.16 16.98 3.27
CA THR A 278 9.79 18.09 4.16
C THR A 278 10.98 19.02 4.47
N ARG A 279 12.18 18.46 4.63
CA ARG A 279 13.41 19.24 4.90
C ARG A 279 13.90 20.10 3.74
N HIS A 280 13.41 19.85 2.52
CA HIS A 280 13.89 20.51 1.31
C HIS A 280 12.77 21.22 0.53
N LEU A 281 11.59 21.40 1.14
CA LEU A 281 10.46 22.11 0.49
C LEU A 281 10.79 23.57 0.17
N ASP A 282 11.66 24.20 0.95
CA ASP A 282 12.16 25.56 0.75
C ASP A 282 12.91 25.75 -0.57
N ARG A 283 13.36 24.65 -1.19
CA ARG A 283 14.00 24.66 -2.51
C ARG A 283 13.01 24.79 -3.67
N LEU A 284 11.71 24.60 -3.40
CA LEU A 284 10.68 24.61 -4.42
C LEU A 284 9.96 25.95 -4.42
N THR A 285 9.78 26.53 -5.60
CA THR A 285 8.90 27.67 -5.82
C THR A 285 7.73 27.29 -6.72
N GLY A 286 6.65 28.09 -6.64
CA GLY A 286 5.42 27.85 -7.39
C GLY A 286 4.57 26.71 -6.82
N THR A 287 3.78 26.07 -7.68
CA THR A 287 2.84 25.01 -7.30
C THR A 287 3.42 23.64 -7.65
N PRO A 288 3.94 22.87 -6.67
CA PRO A 288 4.63 21.63 -6.96
C PRO A 288 3.68 20.50 -7.41
N LEU A 289 4.22 19.65 -8.29
CA LEU A 289 3.66 18.33 -8.62
C LEU A 289 4.40 17.27 -7.81
N PHE A 290 3.67 16.50 -7.02
CA PHE A 290 4.18 15.30 -6.38
C PHE A 290 3.85 14.08 -7.23
N TRP A 291 4.84 13.26 -7.57
CA TRP A 291 4.62 12.01 -8.28
C TRP A 291 4.74 10.83 -7.31
N SER A 292 3.73 9.97 -7.32
CA SER A 292 3.61 8.82 -6.43
C SER A 292 3.68 7.51 -7.21
N ARG A 293 4.25 6.47 -6.58
CA ARG A 293 4.42 5.14 -7.18
C ARG A 293 3.33 4.15 -6.78
N GLU A 294 2.47 4.51 -5.84
CA GLU A 294 1.40 3.66 -5.34
C GLU A 294 0.43 3.33 -6.49
N GLN A 295 0.29 2.04 -6.81
CA GLN A 295 -0.53 1.54 -7.92
C GLN A 295 -1.76 0.75 -7.46
N ARG A 296 -1.76 0.35 -6.19
CA ARG A 296 -2.74 -0.57 -5.61
C ARG A 296 -3.15 -0.12 -4.22
N GLY A 297 -4.24 -0.70 -3.74
CA GLY A 297 -4.70 -0.51 -2.36
C GLY A 297 -3.63 -0.88 -1.33
N GLU A 298 -2.83 -1.93 -1.57
CA GLU A 298 -1.77 -2.33 -0.63
C GLU A 298 -0.73 -1.22 -0.43
N ASP A 299 -0.28 -0.62 -1.53
CA ASP A 299 0.71 0.44 -1.51
C ASP A 299 0.11 1.74 -0.93
N ALA A 300 -1.12 2.06 -1.34
CA ALA A 300 -1.83 3.28 -0.97
C ALA A 300 -2.37 3.27 0.47
N ALA A 301 -2.54 2.08 1.08
CA ALA A 301 -2.93 1.94 2.48
C ALA A 301 -2.03 2.76 3.41
N SER A 302 -0.73 2.86 3.08
CA SER A 302 0.23 3.69 3.83
C SER A 302 -0.24 5.13 4.07
N TRP A 303 -0.94 5.75 3.12
CA TRP A 303 -1.48 7.11 3.27
C TRP A 303 -2.57 7.19 4.34
N LEU A 304 -3.38 6.15 4.45
CA LEU A 304 -4.57 6.12 5.30
C LEU A 304 -4.24 5.76 6.75
N ILE A 305 -3.26 4.87 6.96
CA ILE A 305 -3.02 4.27 8.28
C ILE A 305 -1.65 4.58 8.89
N TRP A 306 -0.63 5.00 8.12
CA TRP A 306 0.66 5.35 8.72
C TRP A 306 0.63 6.76 9.28
N THR A 307 0.86 6.90 10.59
CA THR A 307 0.76 8.19 11.28
C THR A 307 1.66 9.25 10.62
N HIS A 308 2.87 8.89 10.20
CA HIS A 308 3.79 9.86 9.57
C HIS A 308 3.33 10.32 8.19
N LYS A 309 2.55 9.53 7.44
CA LYS A 309 2.05 9.92 6.11
C LYS A 309 0.92 10.92 6.23
N PHE A 310 0.03 10.74 7.19
CA PHE A 310 -0.99 11.73 7.53
C PHE A 310 -0.35 13.06 7.97
N GLU A 311 0.64 12.99 8.86
CA GLU A 311 1.37 14.18 9.32
C GLU A 311 2.19 14.85 8.21
N TYR A 312 2.74 14.06 7.30
CA TYR A 312 3.39 14.57 6.09
C TYR A 312 2.40 15.33 5.21
N LEU A 313 1.22 14.77 4.88
CA LEU A 313 0.21 15.48 4.08
C LEU A 313 -0.23 16.79 4.75
N ARG A 314 -0.49 16.74 6.07
CA ARG A 314 -0.85 17.93 6.88
C ARG A 314 0.24 18.99 6.87
N SER A 315 1.51 18.57 6.92
CA SER A 315 2.63 19.50 6.90
C SER A 315 2.78 20.11 5.51
N THR A 316 2.83 19.28 4.45
CA THR A 316 3.00 19.76 3.07
C THR A 316 1.85 20.63 2.58
N SER A 317 0.61 20.35 3.00
CA SER A 317 -0.58 21.15 2.64
C SER A 317 -0.54 22.59 3.11
N ARG A 318 0.29 22.89 4.11
CA ARG A 318 0.48 24.24 4.64
C ARG A 318 1.55 25.05 3.89
N TRP A 319 2.41 24.39 3.12
CA TRP A 319 3.51 25.05 2.41
C TRP A 319 3.08 25.64 1.07
N PHE A 320 2.20 24.96 0.35
CA PHE A 320 1.81 25.36 -1.00
C PHE A 320 0.30 25.29 -1.19
N VAL A 321 -0.24 26.24 -1.93
CA VAL A 321 -1.64 26.23 -2.38
C VAL A 321 -1.71 25.63 -3.78
N GLY A 322 -2.77 24.86 -4.06
CA GLY A 322 -3.06 24.31 -5.39
C GLY A 322 -2.17 23.14 -5.82
N MET A 323 -1.45 22.50 -4.89
CA MET A 323 -0.57 21.37 -5.20
C MET A 323 -1.27 20.26 -5.96
N ARG A 324 -0.49 19.52 -6.75
CA ARG A 324 -0.96 18.36 -7.50
C ARG A 324 -0.24 17.11 -7.04
N ARG A 325 -0.91 15.97 -7.06
CA ARG A 325 -0.30 14.65 -6.85
C ARG A 325 -0.73 13.68 -7.96
N GLY A 326 0.25 13.27 -8.76
CA GLY A 326 0.09 12.31 -9.84
C GLY A 326 0.28 10.86 -9.36
N PHE A 327 -0.52 9.96 -9.92
CA PHE A 327 -0.39 8.51 -9.79
C PHE A 327 -0.34 7.90 -11.19
N CYS A 328 0.50 6.88 -11.38
CA CYS A 328 0.35 5.94 -12.50
C CYS A 328 -0.38 4.71 -11.99
N VAL A 329 -1.57 4.43 -12.50
CA VAL A 329 -2.38 3.25 -12.16
C VAL A 329 -2.79 2.55 -13.46
N PRO A 330 -1.98 1.62 -13.98
CA PRO A 330 -2.30 0.92 -15.23
C PRO A 330 -3.54 0.01 -15.09
N GLU A 331 -4.28 -0.18 -16.19
CA GLU A 331 -5.46 -1.05 -16.21
C GLU A 331 -5.16 -2.50 -15.80
N SER A 332 -3.95 -2.99 -16.10
CA SER A 332 -3.49 -4.32 -15.68
C SER A 332 -3.41 -4.45 -14.15
N GLU A 333 -3.08 -3.37 -13.45
CA GLU A 333 -3.04 -3.35 -11.99
C GLU A 333 -4.46 -3.32 -11.41
N ILE A 334 -5.40 -2.64 -12.07
CA ILE A 334 -6.83 -2.61 -11.70
C ILE A 334 -7.46 -3.99 -11.89
N ALA A 335 -7.23 -4.63 -13.03
CA ALA A 335 -7.78 -5.95 -13.36
C ALA A 335 -7.29 -7.04 -12.38
N ALA A 336 -6.04 -6.93 -11.93
CA ALA A 336 -5.45 -7.85 -10.97
C ALA A 336 -5.69 -7.45 -9.51
N SER A 337 -6.44 -6.38 -9.22
CA SER A 337 -6.75 -5.94 -7.85
C SER A 337 -8.18 -6.33 -7.47
N PRO A 338 -8.39 -6.96 -6.29
CA PRO A 338 -9.73 -7.18 -5.79
C PRO A 338 -10.41 -5.85 -5.45
N ARG A 339 -11.74 -5.81 -5.48
CA ARG A 339 -12.51 -4.56 -5.28
C ARG A 339 -12.16 -3.82 -3.98
N TYR A 340 -11.94 -4.51 -2.86
CA TYR A 340 -11.51 -3.85 -1.61
C TYR A 340 -10.17 -3.09 -1.75
N GLU A 341 -9.22 -3.58 -2.56
CA GLU A 341 -7.97 -2.84 -2.80
C GLU A 341 -8.22 -1.57 -3.60
N ARG A 342 -9.10 -1.65 -4.60
CA ARG A 342 -9.48 -0.49 -5.43
C ARG A 342 -10.21 0.56 -4.59
N VAL A 343 -11.04 0.13 -3.65
CA VAL A 343 -11.69 1.00 -2.66
C VAL A 343 -10.66 1.67 -1.74
N ILE A 344 -9.66 0.95 -1.25
CA ILE A 344 -8.57 1.53 -0.43
C ILE A 344 -7.74 2.53 -1.24
N LEU A 345 -7.47 2.25 -2.51
CA LEU A 345 -6.77 3.20 -3.40
C LEU A 345 -7.58 4.49 -3.59
N LEU A 346 -8.89 4.36 -3.87
CA LEU A 346 -9.79 5.51 -4.00
C LEU A 346 -9.87 6.32 -2.70
N LEU A 347 -9.95 5.68 -1.54
CA LEU A 347 -9.91 6.37 -0.24
C LEU A 347 -8.62 7.13 0.00
N ALA A 348 -7.47 6.57 -0.38
CA ALA A 348 -6.19 7.25 -0.25
C ALA A 348 -6.13 8.52 -1.12
N MET A 349 -6.66 8.45 -2.34
CA MET A 349 -6.81 9.61 -3.22
C MET A 349 -7.78 10.65 -2.64
N ALA A 350 -8.90 10.21 -2.08
CA ALA A 350 -9.84 11.09 -1.38
C ALA A 350 -9.20 11.79 -0.17
N LEU A 351 -8.34 11.10 0.61
CA LEU A 351 -7.57 11.72 1.69
C LEU A 351 -6.68 12.86 1.18
N ILE A 352 -6.03 12.65 0.04
CA ILE A 352 -5.12 13.64 -0.55
C ILE A 352 -5.90 14.87 -1.02
N GLU A 353 -7.04 14.68 -1.69
CA GLU A 353 -7.98 15.76 -2.05
C GLU A 353 -8.51 16.48 -0.80
N ALA A 354 -8.75 15.78 0.31
CA ALA A 354 -9.18 16.38 1.58
C ALA A 354 -8.17 17.38 2.17
N PHE A 355 -6.89 17.25 1.82
CA PHE A 355 -5.84 18.22 2.17
C PHE A 355 -5.69 19.35 1.13
N GLY A 356 -6.59 19.42 0.15
CA GLY A 356 -6.59 20.39 -0.95
C GLY A 356 -5.43 20.16 -1.92
N ILE A 357 -5.03 18.90 -2.10
CA ILE A 357 -4.03 18.48 -3.10
C ILE A 357 -4.79 17.79 -4.22
N ARG A 358 -4.76 18.36 -5.42
CA ARG A 358 -5.46 17.81 -6.58
C ARG A 358 -4.85 16.48 -7.00
N VAL A 359 -5.66 15.44 -7.11
CA VAL A 359 -5.23 14.10 -7.57
C VAL A 359 -5.37 13.98 -9.08
N GLU A 360 -4.30 13.52 -9.72
CA GLU A 360 -4.23 13.22 -11.15
C GLU A 360 -3.83 11.76 -11.34
N VAL A 361 -4.58 11.01 -12.16
CA VAL A 361 -4.31 9.59 -12.44
C VAL A 361 -4.00 9.40 -13.92
N SER A 362 -2.84 8.82 -14.23
CA SER A 362 -2.48 8.35 -15.56
C SER A 362 -2.61 6.84 -15.64
N ALA A 363 -3.19 6.36 -16.74
CA ALA A 363 -3.29 4.94 -17.09
C ALA A 363 -2.02 4.40 -17.79
N GLN A 364 -1.09 5.28 -18.16
CA GLN A 364 0.04 4.95 -19.03
C GLN A 364 1.04 4.01 -18.32
N PRO A 365 1.22 2.76 -18.80
CA PRO A 365 2.04 1.77 -18.10
C PRO A 365 3.53 2.11 -18.03
N ASP A 366 4.05 2.86 -18.99
CA ASP A 366 5.46 3.29 -19.07
C ASP A 366 5.86 4.19 -17.90
N LEU A 367 4.90 4.91 -17.31
CA LEU A 367 5.12 5.75 -16.13
C LEU A 367 5.22 4.94 -14.81
N SER A 368 4.94 3.63 -14.83
CA SER A 368 4.86 2.78 -13.63
C SER A 368 6.16 2.68 -12.83
N ASP A 369 7.27 2.75 -13.54
CA ASP A 369 8.60 2.50 -13.01
C ASP A 369 9.34 3.80 -12.65
N ILE A 370 8.75 4.95 -12.94
CA ILE A 370 9.32 6.25 -12.57
C ILE A 370 9.35 6.38 -11.05
N GLU A 371 10.53 6.71 -10.52
CA GLU A 371 10.74 6.99 -9.10
C GLU A 371 9.79 8.05 -8.54
N GLY A 372 9.51 8.02 -7.24
CA GLY A 372 8.79 9.11 -6.58
C GLY A 372 9.58 10.42 -6.63
N PHE A 373 8.93 11.53 -7.00
CA PHE A 373 9.57 12.85 -7.05
C PHE A 373 8.61 13.99 -6.67
N VAL A 374 9.17 15.15 -6.40
CA VAL A 374 8.46 16.44 -6.28
C VAL A 374 9.10 17.41 -7.27
N LEU A 375 8.28 18.00 -8.13
CA LEU A 375 8.70 18.89 -9.20
C LEU A 375 8.13 20.29 -8.97
N GLY A 376 9.01 21.27 -8.84
CA GLY A 376 8.73 22.70 -8.96
C GLY A 376 9.68 23.34 -9.99
N ASP A 377 10.29 24.45 -9.62
CA ASP A 377 11.48 25.00 -10.30
C ASP A 377 12.73 24.11 -10.12
N ASP A 378 12.87 23.51 -8.95
CA ASP A 378 13.81 22.42 -8.66
C ASP A 378 13.09 21.07 -8.47
N VAL A 379 13.87 20.02 -8.21
CA VAL A 379 13.36 18.65 -8.04
C VAL A 379 13.84 18.06 -6.73
N ILE A 380 12.97 17.31 -6.07
CA ILE A 380 13.32 16.43 -4.95
C ILE A 380 12.92 15.01 -5.34
N VAL A 381 13.88 14.08 -5.42
CA VAL A 381 13.62 12.66 -5.62
C VAL A 381 13.45 11.99 -4.26
N ALA A 382 12.41 11.18 -4.12
CA ALA A 382 12.09 10.48 -2.88
C ALA A 382 11.41 9.13 -3.19
N ASP A 383 12.23 8.11 -3.39
CA ASP A 383 11.81 6.78 -3.81
C ASP A 383 12.00 5.75 -2.71
N TRP A 384 10.93 5.07 -2.33
CA TRP A 384 10.94 4.04 -1.27
C TRP A 384 10.09 2.82 -1.64
N LEU A 385 9.21 2.97 -2.63
CA LEU A 385 8.29 1.93 -3.06
C LEU A 385 8.80 1.34 -4.36
N ARG A 386 9.07 0.03 -4.36
CA ARG A 386 9.70 -0.67 -5.49
C ARG A 386 11.07 -0.07 -5.89
N ALA A 387 11.74 0.60 -4.96
CA ALA A 387 13.13 1.00 -5.10
C ALA A 387 14.05 -0.24 -5.07
N SER A 388 15.28 -0.10 -5.60
CA SER A 388 16.30 -1.15 -5.54
C SER A 388 16.79 -1.47 -4.13
N GLY A 389 16.52 -0.57 -3.18
CA GLY A 389 16.86 -0.70 -1.77
C GLY A 389 15.71 -0.27 -0.87
N LEU A 390 16.07 0.18 0.33
CA LEU A 390 15.14 0.70 1.32
C LEU A 390 14.64 2.10 0.95
N TRP A 391 15.53 2.94 0.42
CA TRP A 391 15.17 4.20 -0.24
C TRP A 391 16.28 4.68 -1.18
N TYR A 392 15.91 5.60 -2.07
CA TYR A 392 16.79 6.54 -2.73
C TYR A 392 16.19 7.95 -2.61
N VAL A 393 16.98 8.91 -2.15
CA VAL A 393 16.59 10.33 -2.10
C VAL A 393 17.68 11.21 -2.70
N GLY A 394 17.27 12.36 -3.24
CA GLY A 394 18.19 13.34 -3.78
C GLY A 394 17.52 14.70 -3.98
N VAL A 395 18.30 15.77 -3.87
CA VAL A 395 17.88 17.11 -4.26
C VAL A 395 18.54 17.52 -5.56
N GLY A 396 17.77 18.16 -6.43
CA GLY A 396 18.15 18.42 -7.80
C GLY A 396 18.09 17.16 -8.69
N ALA A 397 18.19 17.40 -9.99
CA ALA A 397 18.29 16.35 -10.99
C ALA A 397 19.03 16.88 -12.24
N PRO A 398 19.72 16.03 -13.02
CA PRO A 398 20.31 16.43 -14.30
C PRO A 398 19.24 17.00 -15.26
N PRO A 399 19.61 17.89 -16.20
CA PRO A 399 18.66 18.53 -17.12
C PRO A 399 17.76 17.54 -17.89
N SER A 400 18.31 16.41 -18.34
CA SER A 400 17.55 15.36 -19.03
C SER A 400 16.46 14.74 -18.15
N ARG A 401 16.77 14.46 -16.88
CA ARG A 401 15.80 13.90 -15.93
C ARG A 401 14.75 14.94 -15.52
N LYS A 402 15.15 16.22 -15.37
CA LYS A 402 14.20 17.33 -15.17
C LYS A 402 13.23 17.48 -16.35
N ALA A 403 13.73 17.36 -17.59
CA ALA A 403 12.88 17.40 -18.78
C ALA A 403 11.85 16.27 -18.78
N MET A 404 12.27 15.03 -18.51
CA MET A 404 11.37 13.89 -18.37
C MET A 404 10.27 14.11 -17.32
N TYR A 405 10.59 14.65 -16.13
CA TYR A 405 9.57 14.95 -15.12
C TYR A 405 8.59 16.04 -15.58
N ARG A 406 9.04 17.03 -16.34
CA ARG A 406 8.16 18.06 -16.92
C ARG A 406 7.26 17.49 -18.00
N GLU A 407 7.74 16.54 -18.79
CA GLU A 407 6.92 15.80 -19.76
C GLU A 407 5.80 15.02 -19.06
N ILE A 408 6.11 14.34 -17.95
CA ILE A 408 5.09 13.67 -17.11
C ILE A 408 4.06 14.69 -16.60
N ALA A 409 4.52 15.85 -16.10
CA ALA A 409 3.64 16.90 -15.60
C ALA A 409 2.70 17.47 -16.67
N ALA A 410 3.20 17.61 -17.91
CA ALA A 410 2.43 18.05 -19.06
C ALA A 410 1.44 16.97 -19.53
N HIS A 411 1.87 15.71 -19.55
CA HIS A 411 1.00 14.57 -19.87
C HIS A 411 -0.18 14.46 -18.90
N LEU A 412 0.06 14.56 -17.59
CA LEU A 412 -1.03 14.58 -16.59
C LEU A 412 -2.02 15.72 -16.83
N ALA A 413 -1.54 16.90 -17.19
CA ALA A 413 -2.41 18.04 -17.45
C ALA A 413 -3.30 17.85 -18.69
N ALA A 414 -2.86 17.05 -19.66
CA ALA A 414 -3.58 16.81 -20.92
C ALA A 414 -4.47 15.56 -20.90
N GLU A 415 -4.01 14.47 -20.27
CA GLU A 415 -4.54 13.12 -20.46
C GLU A 415 -4.88 12.38 -19.15
N ALA A 416 -4.86 13.06 -18.00
CA ALA A 416 -5.27 12.41 -16.75
C ALA A 416 -6.74 11.96 -16.80
N VAL A 417 -7.04 10.82 -16.18
CA VAL A 417 -8.40 10.32 -15.98
C VAL A 417 -9.28 11.33 -15.23
N SER A 418 -8.68 12.11 -14.32
CA SER A 418 -9.33 13.11 -13.46
C SER A 418 -9.17 14.56 -13.93
N THR A 419 -9.60 14.88 -15.16
CA THR A 419 -9.53 16.25 -15.72
C THR A 419 -10.53 17.23 -15.11
N GLN A 420 -11.52 16.75 -14.36
CA GLN A 420 -12.64 17.54 -13.85
C GLN A 420 -12.18 18.64 -12.85
N SER A 421 -12.92 19.75 -12.82
CA SER A 421 -12.57 20.93 -12.01
C SER A 421 -12.93 20.80 -10.53
N THR A 422 -13.98 20.05 -10.19
CA THR A 422 -14.40 19.84 -8.80
C THR A 422 -13.84 18.54 -8.22
N PRO A 423 -13.53 18.49 -6.91
CA PRO A 423 -13.06 17.26 -6.28
C PRO A 423 -14.06 16.10 -6.39
N ALA A 424 -15.36 16.37 -6.24
CA ALA A 424 -16.41 15.36 -6.36
C ALA A 424 -16.40 14.68 -7.73
N ALA A 425 -16.38 15.47 -8.81
CA ALA A 425 -16.38 14.94 -10.18
C ALA A 425 -15.05 14.22 -10.52
N ARG A 426 -13.92 14.67 -9.97
CA ARG A 426 -12.64 13.95 -10.12
C ARG A 426 -12.66 12.59 -9.43
N LEU A 427 -13.11 12.53 -8.18
CA LEU A 427 -13.17 11.28 -7.44
C LEU A 427 -14.19 10.31 -8.02
N GLU A 428 -15.31 10.80 -8.57
CA GLU A 428 -16.26 9.99 -9.34
C GLU A 428 -15.63 9.40 -10.60
N ALA A 429 -14.94 10.21 -11.41
CA ALA A 429 -14.23 9.71 -12.60
C ALA A 429 -13.15 8.67 -12.26
N ILE A 430 -12.42 8.88 -11.16
CA ILE A 430 -11.45 7.90 -10.65
C ILE A 430 -12.17 6.63 -10.17
N ALA A 431 -13.31 6.76 -9.48
CA ALA A 431 -14.08 5.61 -9.01
C ALA A 431 -14.56 4.75 -10.19
N ASP A 432 -15.06 5.38 -11.25
CA ASP A 432 -15.46 4.69 -12.49
C ASP A 432 -14.27 3.98 -13.13
N TYR A 433 -13.13 4.65 -13.26
CA TYR A 433 -11.90 4.04 -13.79
C TYR A 433 -11.43 2.84 -12.96
N LEU A 434 -11.49 2.95 -11.63
CA LEU A 434 -11.16 1.89 -10.69
C LEU A 434 -12.25 0.80 -10.58
N ASN A 435 -13.35 0.90 -11.34
CA ASN A 435 -14.50 0.00 -11.24
C ASN A 435 -15.04 -0.10 -9.80
N VAL A 436 -15.24 1.05 -9.15
CA VAL A 436 -15.84 1.20 -7.83
C VAL A 436 -17.13 2.02 -8.01
N PRO A 437 -18.32 1.44 -7.80
CA PRO A 437 -19.58 2.16 -7.97
C PRO A 437 -19.66 3.38 -7.02
N TRP A 438 -19.66 4.58 -7.60
CA TRP A 438 -19.54 5.84 -6.87
C TRP A 438 -20.68 6.05 -5.85
N GLN A 439 -21.93 5.84 -6.25
CA GLN A 439 -23.09 6.00 -5.36
C GLN A 439 -23.04 5.06 -4.15
N TRP A 440 -22.62 3.80 -4.35
CA TRP A 440 -22.41 2.87 -3.25
C TRP A 440 -21.30 3.35 -2.33
N PHE A 441 -20.16 3.76 -2.90
CA PHE A 441 -18.99 4.19 -2.14
C PHE A 441 -19.29 5.43 -1.29
N ARG A 442 -19.97 6.43 -1.87
CA ARG A 442 -20.42 7.63 -1.16
C ARG A 442 -21.35 7.33 0.00
N ARG A 443 -22.42 6.58 -0.24
CA ARG A 443 -23.37 6.17 0.80
C ARG A 443 -22.67 5.44 1.96
N ARG A 444 -21.76 4.52 1.64
CA ARG A 444 -20.98 3.81 2.67
C ARG A 444 -20.04 4.73 3.44
N CYS A 445 -19.47 5.76 2.79
CA CYS A 445 -18.71 6.78 3.48
C CYS A 445 -19.58 7.66 4.39
N GLU A 446 -20.82 7.99 4.00
CA GLU A 446 -21.77 8.74 4.85
C GLU A 446 -22.13 7.95 6.11
N GLU A 447 -22.45 6.67 5.96
CA GLU A 447 -22.75 5.77 7.08
C GLU A 447 -21.54 5.66 8.04
N LEU A 448 -20.32 5.50 7.51
CA LEU A 448 -19.10 5.44 8.32
C LEU A 448 -18.64 6.80 8.87
N ALA A 449 -19.01 7.93 8.26
CA ALA A 449 -18.66 9.26 8.76
C ALA A 449 -19.35 9.55 10.11
N LEU A 450 -20.58 9.03 10.28
CA LEU A 450 -21.35 9.09 11.51
C LEU A 450 -20.82 8.11 12.58
N ALA A 451 -20.58 6.86 12.20
CA ALA A 451 -20.15 5.81 13.13
C ALA A 451 -18.66 5.89 13.54
N GLY A 452 -17.81 6.34 12.61
CA GLY A 452 -16.35 6.26 12.71
C GLY A 452 -15.80 4.87 12.38
N VAL A 453 -14.54 4.81 11.96
CA VAL A 453 -13.90 3.54 11.55
C VAL A 453 -13.16 2.81 12.68
N ASP A 454 -13.04 3.44 13.84
CA ASP A 454 -12.27 2.90 14.98
C ASP A 454 -12.84 1.60 15.53
N ASP A 455 -14.15 1.39 15.39
CA ASP A 455 -14.81 0.17 15.85
C ASP A 455 -14.62 -1.00 14.87
N ILE A 456 -14.25 -0.75 13.61
CA ILE A 456 -14.04 -1.80 12.61
C ILE A 456 -12.68 -2.46 12.80
N ALA A 457 -11.63 -1.65 12.88
CA ALA A 457 -10.27 -2.14 13.03
C ALA A 457 -9.39 -1.08 13.71
N HIS A 458 -9.13 -1.25 15.00
CA HIS A 458 -8.25 -0.33 15.72
C HIS A 458 -6.78 -0.79 15.65
N PRO A 459 -5.83 0.07 15.21
CA PRO A 459 -4.41 -0.27 15.25
C PRO A 459 -3.89 -0.45 16.68
N ARG A 460 -2.92 -1.35 16.86
CA ARG A 460 -2.23 -1.62 18.13
C ARG A 460 -0.81 -1.07 18.10
N SER A 461 -0.16 -1.04 16.94
CA SER A 461 1.12 -0.39 16.73
C SER A 461 0.99 1.12 16.90
N ARG A 462 1.90 1.69 17.70
CA ARG A 462 2.04 3.15 17.91
C ARG A 462 2.35 3.93 16.62
N LEU A 463 2.77 3.25 15.56
CA LEU A 463 3.16 3.84 14.28
C LEU A 463 1.97 4.04 13.34
N LEU A 464 0.80 3.56 13.75
CA LEU A 464 -0.43 3.57 12.98
C LEU A 464 -1.51 4.43 13.64
N SER A 465 -2.43 4.95 12.85
CA SER A 465 -3.64 5.63 13.33
C SER A 465 -4.78 5.49 12.32
N THR A 466 -6.01 5.69 12.77
CA THR A 466 -7.21 5.73 11.91
C THR A 466 -7.55 7.14 11.42
N ARG A 467 -6.70 8.14 11.71
CA ARG A 467 -6.97 9.54 11.36
C ARG A 467 -7.15 9.73 9.86
N GLY A 468 -6.26 9.14 9.05
CA GLY A 468 -6.36 9.21 7.58
C GLY A 468 -7.63 8.56 7.04
N LEU A 469 -8.01 7.38 7.55
CA LEU A 469 -9.27 6.72 7.22
C LEU A 469 -10.49 7.58 7.56
N ASN A 470 -10.60 8.06 8.80
CA ASN A 470 -11.72 8.89 9.25
C ASN A 470 -11.82 10.20 8.45
N THR A 471 -10.68 10.85 8.15
CA THR A 471 -10.64 12.07 7.34
C THR A 471 -11.10 11.79 5.90
N ALA A 472 -10.61 10.73 5.27
CA ALA A 472 -11.01 10.37 3.90
C ALA A 472 -12.51 10.07 3.81
N VAL A 473 -13.03 9.24 4.73
CA VAL A 473 -14.44 8.87 4.80
C VAL A 473 -15.33 10.11 4.97
N ARG A 474 -15.01 10.99 5.93
CA ARG A 474 -15.77 12.24 6.14
C ARG A 474 -15.70 13.17 4.94
N TYR A 475 -14.54 13.26 4.30
CA TYR A 475 -14.37 14.09 3.12
C TYR A 475 -15.30 13.65 1.98
N VAL A 476 -15.35 12.35 1.69
CA VAL A 476 -16.26 11.80 0.66
C VAL A 476 -17.72 11.97 1.05
N ALA A 477 -18.07 11.71 2.32
CA ALA A 477 -19.44 11.84 2.81
C ALA A 477 -20.02 13.24 2.62
N TYR A 478 -19.21 14.28 2.83
CA TYR A 478 -19.65 15.66 2.82
C TYR A 478 -19.20 16.44 1.58
N ILE A 479 -18.68 15.76 0.56
CA ILE A 479 -17.95 16.39 -0.55
C ILE A 479 -18.76 17.44 -1.32
N ASP A 480 -20.09 17.32 -1.39
CA ASP A 480 -20.96 18.29 -2.08
C ASP A 480 -21.38 19.46 -1.18
N SER A 481 -21.35 19.28 0.14
CA SER A 481 -21.68 20.32 1.12
C SER A 481 -20.50 21.22 1.47
N LEU A 482 -19.30 20.78 1.08
CA LEU A 482 -18.06 21.51 1.30
C LEU A 482 -17.84 22.44 0.12
N GLU A 483 -18.10 23.73 0.31
CA GLU A 483 -17.47 24.77 -0.50
C GLU A 483 -15.94 24.71 -0.27
N GLY A 484 -15.27 23.78 -0.94
CA GLY A 484 -13.84 23.82 -1.30
C GLY A 484 -12.76 23.74 -0.21
N ASP A 485 -12.95 24.27 1.01
CA ASP A 485 -11.82 24.58 1.88
C ASP A 485 -11.80 23.82 3.22
N ASP A 486 -10.76 23.00 3.38
CA ASP A 486 -10.05 22.75 4.63
C ASP A 486 -10.70 21.85 5.72
N LEU A 487 -11.31 20.72 5.36
CA LEU A 487 -11.73 19.71 6.36
C LEU A 487 -10.52 19.07 7.09
N ALA A 488 -9.38 18.92 6.40
CA ALA A 488 -8.17 18.31 6.95
C ALA A 488 -7.03 19.29 7.29
N ARG A 489 -7.09 20.57 6.84
CA ARG A 489 -6.02 21.55 7.10
C ARG A 489 -6.08 22.18 8.50
N ARG A 490 -7.26 22.15 9.14
CA ARG A 490 -7.48 22.61 10.52
C ARG A 490 -6.75 21.73 11.54
#